data_AF-A0A354A0I5-F1
#
_entry.id   AF-A0A354A0I5-F1
#
_cell.length_a   1.000
_cell.length_b   1.000
_cell.length_c   1.000
_cell.angle_alpha   90.00
_cell.angle_beta   90.00
_cell.angle_gamma   90.00
#
_symmetry.space_group_name_H-M   'P 1'
#
loop_
_entity.id
_entity.type
_entity.pdbx_description
1 polymer ?
#
loop_
_entity_poly.entity_id
_entity_poly.type
_entity_poly.pdbx_seq_one_letter_code
_entity_poly.pdbx_strand_id
1 'polypeptide(L)'
;MEIPQYVTVDEVKRVCKELALRDWTAMAEPKVSHEEGKIILDEVNSAGMNIDIEDFCMGLEVELEHGTRFKDANVTNNHPILTGKIVLAHLKESLDYYRRLEVAEIEGDLLQAVVAGNSVKVESKLRKLVKARLLLSEAEAKQLK
;
A
#
# COMPACT_ATOMS: atom_id res chain seq x y z
N MET A 1 6.26 20.32 -18.03
CA MET A 1 4.85 20.48 -18.48
C MET A 1 4.06 20.70 -17.21
N GLU A 2 3.32 21.80 -17.10
CA GLU A 2 2.40 22.01 -15.96
C GLU A 2 1.21 21.08 -16.14
N ILE A 3 1.03 20.13 -15.22
CA ILE A 3 -0.10 19.18 -15.23
C ILE A 3 -1.15 19.71 -14.25
N PRO A 4 -2.44 19.80 -14.63
CA PRO A 4 -3.47 20.25 -13.71
C PRO A 4 -3.66 19.25 -12.57
N GLN A 5 -4.06 19.75 -11.41
CA GLN A 5 -4.49 18.89 -10.31
C GLN A 5 -5.87 18.31 -10.63
N TYR A 6 -5.94 17.00 -10.87
CA TYR A 6 -7.20 16.32 -11.22
C TYR A 6 -8.06 15.94 -10.00
N VAL A 7 -7.44 15.80 -8.84
CA VAL A 7 -8.11 15.46 -7.58
C VAL A 7 -7.75 16.52 -6.56
N THR A 8 -8.72 17.29 -6.07
CA THR A 8 -8.46 18.38 -5.12
C THR A 8 -8.46 17.87 -3.68
N VAL A 9 -7.84 18.62 -2.77
CA VAL A 9 -7.88 18.35 -1.32
C VAL A 9 -9.32 18.38 -0.79
N ASP A 10 -10.15 19.29 -1.30
CA ASP A 10 -11.56 19.39 -0.90
C ASP A 10 -12.38 18.17 -1.33
N GLU A 11 -12.07 17.62 -2.51
CA GLU A 11 -12.68 16.37 -2.98
C GLU A 11 -12.32 15.19 -2.07
N VAL A 12 -11.05 15.07 -1.68
CA VAL A 12 -10.62 14.02 -0.74
C VAL A 12 -11.34 14.15 0.60
N LYS A 13 -11.44 15.37 1.14
CA LYS A 13 -12.18 15.63 2.39
C LYS A 13 -13.66 15.25 2.27
N ARG A 14 -14.30 15.59 1.15
CA ARG A 14 -15.70 15.25 0.87
C ARG A 14 -15.89 13.74 0.89
N VAL A 15 -15.06 12.99 0.18
CA VAL A 15 -15.17 11.52 0.08
C VAL A 15 -14.83 10.84 1.40
N CYS A 16 -13.78 11.27 2.11
CA CYS A 16 -13.49 10.76 3.46
C CYS A 16 -14.70 10.92 4.40
N LYS A 17 -15.36 12.09 4.36
CA LYS A 17 -16.56 12.35 5.17
C LYS A 17 -17.75 11.48 4.75
N GLU A 18 -17.99 11.31 3.45
CA GLU A 18 -19.10 10.48 2.93
C GLU A 18 -18.94 9.01 3.32
N LEU A 19 -17.70 8.51 3.35
CA LEU A 19 -17.38 7.14 3.74
C LEU A 19 -17.16 6.96 5.26
N ALA A 20 -17.37 8.01 6.05
CA ALA A 20 -17.10 8.02 7.49
C ALA A 20 -15.66 7.61 7.87
N LEU A 21 -14.68 7.94 7.02
CA LEU A 21 -13.25 7.74 7.25
C LEU A 21 -12.64 8.96 7.95
N ARG A 22 -11.43 8.82 8.51
CA ARG A 22 -10.68 10.01 8.93
C ARG A 22 -10.19 10.78 7.71
N ASP A 23 -9.78 12.03 7.92
CA ASP A 23 -9.28 12.90 6.84
C ASP A 23 -7.90 12.41 6.36
N TRP A 24 -7.85 11.89 5.12
CA TRP A 24 -6.63 11.37 4.52
C TRP A 24 -5.74 12.45 3.87
N THR A 25 -6.19 13.71 3.83
CA THR A 25 -5.43 14.79 3.17
C THR A 25 -4.14 15.19 3.88
N ALA A 26 -4.01 14.87 5.17
CA ALA A 26 -2.88 15.26 6.00
C ALA A 26 -2.39 14.13 6.91
N MET A 27 -2.40 12.89 6.40
CA MET A 27 -1.91 11.73 7.14
C MET A 27 -0.42 11.87 7.46
N ALA A 28 -0.06 11.75 8.74
CA ALA A 28 1.34 11.75 9.17
C ALA A 28 2.04 10.42 8.83
N GLU A 29 1.31 9.32 8.94
CA GLU A 29 1.77 7.98 8.57
C GLU A 29 0.74 7.35 7.63
N PRO A 30 1.18 6.56 6.63
CA PRO A 30 0.27 5.93 5.66
C PRO A 30 -0.50 4.74 6.25
N LYS A 31 -0.52 4.56 7.57
CA LYS A 31 -1.22 3.46 8.24
C LYS A 31 -2.70 3.53 8.02
N VAL A 32 -3.36 2.40 7.77
CA VAL A 32 -4.82 2.29 7.56
C VAL A 32 -5.41 1.29 8.55
N SER A 33 -6.55 1.61 9.17
CA SER A 33 -7.21 0.66 10.07
C SER A 33 -7.96 -0.41 9.27
N HIS A 34 -8.17 -1.60 9.86
CA HIS A 34 -8.96 -2.65 9.20
C HIS A 34 -10.40 -2.18 8.91
N GLU A 35 -10.96 -1.30 9.74
CA GLU A 35 -12.30 -0.73 9.55
C GLU A 35 -12.34 0.16 8.30
N GLU A 36 -11.39 1.09 8.16
CA GLU A 36 -11.28 1.94 6.97
C GLU A 36 -10.99 1.11 5.71
N GLY A 37 -10.05 0.17 5.81
CA GLY A 37 -9.70 -0.73 4.71
C GLY A 37 -10.90 -1.55 4.24
N LYS A 38 -11.73 -2.05 5.16
CA LYS A 38 -12.93 -2.81 4.80
C LYS A 38 -13.97 -1.95 4.09
N ILE A 39 -14.24 -0.74 4.59
CA ILE A 39 -15.16 0.21 3.93
C ILE A 39 -14.70 0.46 2.49
N ILE A 40 -13.41 0.74 2.29
CA ILE A 40 -12.87 1.01 0.96
C ILE A 40 -12.93 -0.25 0.08
N LEU A 41 -12.60 -1.42 0.62
CA LEU A 41 -12.64 -2.69 -0.12
C LEU A 41 -14.07 -2.99 -0.62
N ASP A 42 -15.07 -2.81 0.24
CA ASP A 42 -16.48 -3.02 -0.10
C ASP A 42 -16.94 -2.07 -1.23
N GLU A 43 -16.43 -0.83 -1.26
CA GLU A 43 -16.72 0.15 -2.31
C GLU A 43 -16.04 -0.17 -3.66
N VAL A 44 -14.84 -0.73 -3.65
CA VAL A 44 -14.05 -0.93 -4.89
C VAL A 44 -14.17 -2.34 -5.49
N ASN A 45 -14.37 -3.37 -4.66
CA ASN A 45 -14.34 -4.78 -5.09
C ASN A 45 -15.67 -5.27 -5.69
N SER A 46 -16.16 -4.55 -6.69
CA SER A 46 -17.41 -4.88 -7.42
C SER A 46 -17.43 -6.26 -8.07
N ALA A 47 -16.27 -6.86 -8.34
CA ALA A 47 -16.15 -8.20 -8.93
C ALA A 47 -16.21 -9.33 -7.89
N GLY A 48 -16.29 -9.03 -6.60
CA GLY A 48 -16.39 -10.04 -5.53
C GLY A 48 -15.15 -10.93 -5.44
N MET A 49 -13.96 -10.39 -5.71
CA MET A 49 -12.71 -11.13 -5.57
C MET A 49 -12.50 -11.51 -4.10
N ASN A 50 -11.98 -12.71 -3.85
CA ASN A 50 -11.62 -13.17 -2.51
C ASN A 50 -10.30 -12.52 -2.06
N ILE A 51 -10.38 -11.24 -1.68
CA ILE A 51 -9.25 -10.44 -1.23
C ILE A 51 -9.17 -10.52 0.29
N ASP A 52 -7.99 -10.88 0.78
CA ASP A 52 -7.65 -10.84 2.20
C ASP A 52 -7.53 -9.38 2.66
N ILE A 53 -8.14 -9.04 3.80
CA ILE A 53 -8.24 -7.64 4.24
C ILE A 53 -6.87 -7.10 4.66
N GLU A 54 -5.99 -7.93 5.20
CA GLU A 54 -4.63 -7.55 5.56
C GLU A 54 -3.81 -7.22 4.29
N ASP A 55 -3.94 -8.02 3.23
CA ASP A 55 -3.27 -7.75 1.95
C ASP A 55 -3.79 -6.45 1.29
N PHE A 56 -5.10 -6.18 1.39
CA PHE A 56 -5.68 -4.92 0.90
C PHE A 56 -5.21 -3.70 1.70
N CYS A 57 -5.21 -3.80 3.04
CA CYS A 57 -4.71 -2.72 3.90
C CYS A 57 -3.23 -2.46 3.61
N MET A 58 -2.40 -3.50 3.52
CA MET A 58 -0.99 -3.37 3.16
C MET A 58 -0.82 -2.63 1.82
N GLY A 59 -1.63 -2.96 0.82
CA GLY A 59 -1.63 -2.23 -0.45
C GLY A 59 -1.99 -0.75 -0.30
N LEU A 60 -3.03 -0.42 0.48
CA LEU A 60 -3.40 0.98 0.73
C LEU A 60 -2.24 1.74 1.38
N GLU A 61 -1.55 1.15 2.35
CA GLU A 61 -0.41 1.79 3.02
C GLU A 61 0.74 2.08 2.05
N VAL A 62 1.02 1.17 1.12
CA VAL A 62 2.04 1.36 0.07
C VAL A 62 1.64 2.50 -0.86
N GLU A 63 0.42 2.49 -1.40
CA GLU A 63 -0.03 3.51 -2.36
C GLU A 63 -0.16 4.91 -1.72
N LEU A 64 -0.39 4.98 -0.40
CA LEU A 64 -0.42 6.23 0.34
C LEU A 64 0.97 6.87 0.51
N GLU A 65 2.07 6.14 0.34
CA GLU A 65 3.41 6.71 0.41
C GLU A 65 3.64 7.79 -0.67
N HIS A 66 2.99 7.65 -1.82
CA HIS A 66 3.04 8.61 -2.91
C HIS A 66 2.53 9.99 -2.46
N GLY A 67 1.38 10.06 -1.77
CA GLY A 67 0.84 11.35 -1.31
C GLY A 67 1.41 11.83 0.03
N THR A 68 1.88 10.93 0.89
CA THR A 68 2.39 11.28 2.23
C THR A 68 3.89 11.58 2.25
N ARG A 69 4.69 10.94 1.40
CA ARG A 69 6.16 11.08 1.38
C ARG A 69 6.69 11.73 0.10
N PHE A 70 6.13 11.40 -1.05
CA PHE A 70 6.67 11.78 -2.37
C PHE A 70 5.82 12.85 -3.05
N LYS A 71 5.90 14.10 -2.55
CA LYS A 71 5.05 15.21 -3.04
C LYS A 71 5.11 15.45 -4.56
N ASP A 72 6.24 15.18 -5.18
CA ASP A 72 6.48 15.29 -6.63
C ASP A 72 5.87 14.13 -7.45
N ALA A 73 5.54 13.01 -6.80
CA ALA A 73 4.87 11.86 -7.37
C ALA A 73 3.41 11.70 -6.88
N ASN A 74 2.88 12.67 -6.14
CA ASN A 74 1.52 12.63 -5.61
C ASN A 74 0.50 12.96 -6.71
N VAL A 75 -0.32 11.96 -7.07
CA VAL A 75 -1.34 12.08 -8.13
C VAL A 75 -2.78 12.05 -7.62
N THR A 76 -3.04 11.50 -6.43
CA THR A 76 -4.40 11.31 -5.89
C THR A 76 -4.74 12.19 -4.71
N ASN A 77 -3.77 12.89 -4.11
CA ASN A 77 -3.93 13.55 -2.80
C ASN A 77 -4.47 12.61 -1.71
N ASN A 78 -4.12 11.32 -1.78
CA ASN A 78 -4.61 10.26 -0.89
C ASN A 78 -6.12 10.01 -0.99
N HIS A 79 -6.74 10.22 -2.16
CA HIS A 79 -8.16 9.95 -2.33
C HIS A 79 -8.49 8.46 -2.08
N PRO A 80 -9.30 8.11 -1.06
CA PRO A 80 -9.41 6.73 -0.56
C PRO A 80 -9.89 5.74 -1.62
N ILE A 81 -10.90 6.11 -2.42
CA ILE A 81 -11.42 5.24 -3.50
C ILE A 81 -10.43 5.09 -4.67
N LEU A 82 -9.68 6.13 -5.02
CA LEU A 82 -8.72 6.04 -6.13
C LEU A 82 -7.51 5.20 -5.70
N THR A 83 -7.00 5.43 -4.48
CA THR A 83 -5.98 4.59 -3.85
C THR A 83 -6.44 3.14 -3.80
N GLY A 84 -7.65 2.86 -3.31
CA GLY A 84 -8.21 1.50 -3.28
C GLY A 84 -8.37 0.84 -4.67
N LYS A 85 -8.67 1.63 -5.70
CA LYS A 85 -8.71 1.12 -7.09
C LYS A 85 -7.33 0.77 -7.64
N ILE A 86 -6.28 1.50 -7.28
CA ILE A 86 -4.90 1.16 -7.63
C ILE A 86 -4.52 -0.17 -6.98
N VAL A 87 -4.79 -0.31 -5.68
CA VAL A 87 -4.61 -1.58 -4.95
C VAL A 87 -5.35 -2.73 -5.60
N LEU A 88 -6.63 -2.52 -5.94
CA LEU A 88 -7.44 -3.53 -6.60
C LEU A 88 -6.88 -3.92 -7.98
N ALA A 89 -6.33 -2.98 -8.74
CA ALA A 89 -5.73 -3.26 -10.04
C ALA A 89 -4.55 -4.23 -9.91
N HIS A 90 -3.68 -4.01 -8.94
CA HIS A 90 -2.55 -4.91 -8.67
C HIS A 90 -2.99 -6.28 -8.14
N LEU A 91 -3.97 -6.32 -7.23
CA LEU A 91 -4.51 -7.58 -6.72
C LEU A 91 -5.25 -8.41 -7.79
N LYS A 92 -5.67 -7.80 -8.91
CA LYS A 92 -6.17 -8.51 -10.09
C LYS A 92 -5.08 -9.24 -10.86
N GLU A 93 -3.83 -8.79 -10.78
CA GLU A 93 -2.69 -9.44 -11.41
C GLU A 93 -2.24 -10.65 -10.58
N SER A 94 -2.10 -10.45 -9.27
CA SER A 94 -1.94 -11.55 -8.31
C SER A 94 -2.41 -11.15 -6.91
N LEU A 95 -3.10 -12.06 -6.22
CA LEU A 95 -3.59 -11.78 -4.85
C LEU A 95 -2.46 -11.59 -3.83
N ASP A 96 -1.24 -12.03 -4.15
CA ASP A 96 -0.05 -11.89 -3.33
C ASP A 96 0.85 -10.70 -3.74
N TYR A 97 0.37 -9.82 -4.63
CA TYR A 97 1.17 -8.75 -5.24
C TYR A 97 1.95 -7.92 -4.21
N TYR A 98 1.26 -7.39 -3.19
CA TYR A 98 1.89 -6.52 -2.20
C TYR A 98 2.88 -7.27 -1.28
N ARG A 99 2.70 -8.58 -1.09
CA ARG A 99 3.70 -9.41 -0.38
C ARG A 99 4.97 -9.56 -1.20
N ARG A 100 4.84 -9.70 -2.53
CA ARG A 100 5.99 -9.75 -3.44
C ARG A 100 6.71 -8.39 -3.47
N LEU A 101 5.94 -7.30 -3.49
CA LEU A 101 6.49 -5.95 -3.48
C LEU A 101 7.29 -5.67 -2.19
N GLU A 102 6.75 -6.00 -1.01
CA GLU A 102 7.45 -5.85 0.27
C GLU A 102 8.82 -6.57 0.25
N VAL A 103 8.88 -7.79 -0.31
CA VAL A 103 10.17 -8.50 -0.47
C VAL A 103 11.14 -7.72 -1.35
N ALA A 104 10.69 -7.24 -2.51
CA ALA A 104 11.53 -6.49 -3.44
C ALA A 104 12.03 -5.17 -2.84
N GLU A 105 11.18 -4.43 -2.13
CA GLU A 105 11.56 -3.18 -1.46
C GLU A 105 12.59 -3.41 -0.35
N ILE A 106 12.41 -4.44 0.47
CA ILE A 106 13.39 -4.81 1.51
C ILE A 106 14.73 -5.19 0.88
N GLU A 107 14.74 -5.90 -0.25
CA GLU A 107 15.97 -6.25 -0.98
C GLU A 107 16.71 -5.01 -1.48
N GLY A 108 15.99 -4.03 -2.02
CA GLY A 108 16.55 -2.74 -2.42
C GLY A 108 17.17 -1.98 -1.23
N ASP A 109 16.43 -1.89 -0.13
CA ASP A 109 16.90 -1.26 1.10
C ASP A 109 18.12 -1.97 1.73
N LEU A 110 18.15 -3.30 1.62
CA LEU A 110 19.26 -4.12 2.10
C LEU A 110 20.52 -3.83 1.27
N LEU A 111 20.40 -3.78 -0.06
CA LEU A 111 21.52 -3.42 -0.93
C LEU A 111 22.05 -2.01 -0.61
N GLN A 112 21.17 -1.03 -0.44
CA GLN A 112 21.57 0.32 -0.02
C GLN A 112 22.33 0.31 1.31
N ALA A 113 21.88 -0.49 2.29
CA ALA A 113 22.56 -0.63 3.57
C ALA A 113 23.96 -1.26 3.46
N VAL A 114 24.11 -2.27 2.59
CA VAL A 114 25.40 -2.91 2.29
C VAL A 114 26.35 -1.91 1.65
N VAL A 115 25.91 -1.19 0.62
CA VAL A 115 26.72 -0.17 -0.07
C VAL A 115 27.16 0.93 0.89
N ALA A 116 26.30 1.32 1.84
CA ALA A 116 26.62 2.31 2.87
C ALA A 116 27.52 1.77 4.00
N GLY A 117 27.88 0.47 4.00
CA GLY A 117 28.65 -0.17 5.08
C GLY A 117 27.94 -0.20 6.44
N ASN A 118 26.61 -0.03 6.47
CA ASN A 118 25.83 0.06 7.71
C ASN A 118 25.41 -1.33 8.18
N SER A 119 26.29 -2.00 8.93
CA SER A 119 26.07 -3.36 9.43
C SER A 119 24.79 -3.52 10.27
N VAL A 120 24.44 -2.50 11.07
CA VAL A 120 23.21 -2.52 11.89
C VAL A 120 21.96 -2.52 11.01
N LYS A 121 21.92 -1.66 9.98
CA LYS A 121 20.79 -1.62 9.03
C LYS A 121 20.75 -2.89 8.18
N VAL A 122 21.90 -3.45 7.79
CA VAL A 122 21.98 -4.74 7.08
C VAL A 122 21.36 -5.87 7.91
N GLU A 123 21.75 -6.01 9.18
CA GLU A 123 21.19 -7.05 10.05
C GLU A 123 19.67 -6.87 10.21
N SER A 124 19.23 -5.64 10.46
CA SER A 124 17.80 -5.31 10.59
C SER A 124 17.01 -5.67 9.34
N LYS A 125 17.51 -5.29 8.15
CA LYS A 125 16.84 -5.56 6.87
C LYS A 125 16.87 -7.05 6.52
N LEU A 126 17.94 -7.77 6.82
CA LEU A 126 18.01 -9.21 6.63
C LEU A 126 16.97 -9.95 7.49
N ARG A 127 16.82 -9.57 8.77
CA ARG A 127 15.78 -10.13 9.65
C ARG A 127 14.37 -9.87 9.12
N LYS A 128 14.11 -8.67 8.58
CA LYS A 128 12.83 -8.34 7.95
C LYS A 128 12.59 -9.16 6.68
N LEU A 129 13.61 -9.29 5.83
CA LEU A 129 13.53 -10.05 4.57
C LEU A 129 13.16 -11.51 4.80
N VAL A 130 13.77 -12.15 5.80
CA VAL A 130 13.45 -13.55 6.15
C VAL A 130 11.97 -13.70 6.54
N LYS A 131 11.43 -12.76 7.32
CA LYS A 131 10.01 -12.77 7.71
C LYS A 131 9.09 -12.53 6.52
N ALA A 132 9.39 -11.54 5.67
CA ALA A 132 8.60 -11.23 4.49
C ALA A 132 8.56 -12.42 3.51
N ARG A 133 9.71 -13.07 3.27
CA ARG A 133 9.77 -14.27 2.42
C ARG A 133 8.98 -15.44 3.00
N LEU A 134 8.97 -15.62 4.32
CA LEU A 134 8.13 -16.64 4.96
C LEU A 134 6.64 -16.37 4.71
N LEU A 135 6.17 -15.14 4.94
CA LEU A 135 4.77 -14.76 4.70
C LEU A 135 4.35 -14.88 3.23
N LEU A 136 5.27 -14.58 2.31
CA LEU A 136 5.05 -14.80 0.88
C LEU A 136 4.96 -16.31 0.57
N SER A 137 5.89 -17.11 1.09
CA SER A 137 5.92 -18.57 0.86
C SER A 137 4.65 -19.24 1.41
N GLU A 138 4.15 -18.79 2.55
CA GLU A 138 2.87 -19.25 3.12
C GLU A 138 1.67 -18.89 2.23
N ALA A 139 1.67 -17.70 1.60
CA ALA A 139 0.63 -17.29 0.67
C ALA A 139 0.68 -18.13 -0.62
N GLU A 140 1.86 -18.36 -1.18
CA GLU A 140 2.07 -19.20 -2.35
C GLU A 140 1.64 -20.64 -2.08
N ALA A 141 2.01 -21.19 -0.91
CA ALA A 141 1.61 -22.54 -0.51
C ALA A 141 0.09 -22.72 -0.40
N LYS A 142 -0.66 -21.66 -0.03
CA LYS A 142 -2.14 -21.71 -0.02
C LYS A 142 -2.73 -21.81 -1.43
N GLN A 143 -2.03 -21.31 -2.46
CA GLN A 143 -2.47 -21.33 -3.86
C GLN A 143 -2.18 -22.67 -4.56
N LEU A 144 -1.19 -23.43 -4.10
CA LEU A 144 -0.78 -24.72 -4.68
C LEU A 144 -1.71 -25.91 -4.33
N LYS A 145 -2.94 -25.65 -3.85
CA LYS A 145 -3.88 -26.68 -3.39
C LYS A 145 -4.77 -27.20 -4.50
#